data_AF-A0A383CXH2-F1
#
_entry.id   AF-A0A383CXH2-F1
#
_cell.length_a   1.000
_cell.length_b   1.000
_cell.length_c   1.000
_cell.angle_alpha   90.00
_cell.angle_beta   90.00
_cell.angle_gamma   90.00
#
_symmetry.space_group_name_H-M   'P 1'
#
loop_
_entity.id
_entity.type
_entity.pdbx_description
1 polymer ?
#
loop_
_entity_poly.entity_id
_entity_poly.type
_entity_poly.pdbx_seq_one_letter_code
_entity_poly.pdbx_strand_id
1 'polypeptide(L)'
;MKNKIEVNVEVTYLPNQSDIPGSQYAFAYTITITNQGESGAQLRTRRWLIQDETGQVEEVVGEGVVGQQPYLSPGESFEYSSGAIINTETGSMKGSYGMIN
;
A
#
# COMPACT_ATOMS: atom_id res chain seq x y z
N MET A 1 10.03 14.29 -16.71
CA MET A 1 8.79 14.83 -16.06
C MET A 1 9.21 15.17 -14.66
N LYS A 2 8.99 16.42 -14.21
CA LYS A 2 9.52 16.89 -12.91
C LYS A 2 9.10 16.00 -11.74
N ASN A 3 7.83 15.54 -11.74
CA ASN A 3 7.26 14.70 -10.69
C ASN A 3 6.81 13.38 -11.32
N LYS A 4 7.55 12.29 -11.07
CA LYS A 4 7.20 10.95 -11.53
C LYS A 4 7.52 9.95 -10.42
N ILE A 5 6.48 9.43 -9.76
CA ILE A 5 6.61 8.40 -8.73
C ILE A 5 6.07 7.10 -9.31
N GLU A 6 6.90 6.07 -9.32
CA GLU A 6 6.48 4.72 -9.64
C GLU A 6 6.19 3.97 -8.34
N VAL A 7 5.13 3.15 -8.36
CA VAL A 7 4.73 2.31 -7.23
C VAL A 7 4.56 0.90 -7.76
N ASN A 8 5.38 -0.02 -7.28
CA ASN A 8 5.28 -1.44 -7.56
C ASN A 8 4.74 -2.17 -6.32
N VAL A 9 3.91 -3.18 -6.52
CA VAL A 9 3.23 -3.91 -5.45
C VAL A 9 3.34 -5.40 -5.71
N GLU A 10 3.81 -6.13 -4.71
CA GLU A 10 3.79 -7.59 -4.66
C GLU A 10 2.86 -8.04 -3.53
N VAL A 11 2.03 -9.05 -3.77
CA VAL A 11 1.02 -9.52 -2.80
C VAL A 11 1.17 -11.02 -2.62
N THR A 12 1.07 -11.48 -1.37
CA THR A 12 1.13 -12.90 -1.00
C THR A 12 0.00 -13.24 -0.03
N TYR A 13 -0.77 -14.28 -0.37
CA TYR A 13 -1.75 -14.85 0.55
C TYR A 13 -1.06 -15.62 1.69
N LEU A 14 -1.55 -15.46 2.92
CA LEU A 14 -0.98 -16.04 4.14
C LEU A 14 -1.93 -17.09 4.74
N PRO A 15 -1.88 -18.36 4.29
CA PRO A 15 -2.81 -19.40 4.75
C PRO A 15 -2.72 -19.63 6.26
N ASN A 16 -1.52 -19.56 6.84
CA ASN A 16 -1.31 -19.78 8.28
C ASN A 16 -1.82 -18.65 9.18
N GLN A 17 -2.13 -17.48 8.60
CA GLN A 17 -2.69 -16.32 9.31
C GLN A 17 -4.16 -16.08 8.96
N SER A 18 -4.75 -16.96 8.15
CA SER A 18 -6.14 -16.88 7.70
C SER A 18 -7.03 -17.81 8.53
N ASP A 19 -8.26 -17.39 8.77
CA ASP A 19 -9.33 -18.17 9.39
C ASP A 19 -10.48 -18.30 8.38
N ILE A 20 -10.41 -19.35 7.55
CA ILE A 20 -11.40 -19.61 6.50
C ILE A 20 -12.80 -19.82 7.09
N PRO A 21 -13.01 -20.64 8.14
CA PRO A 21 -14.31 -20.75 8.81
C PRO A 21 -14.85 -19.42 9.35
N GLY A 22 -13.96 -18.53 9.79
CA GLY A 22 -14.29 -17.18 10.26
C GLY A 22 -14.36 -16.11 9.17
N SER A 23 -14.24 -16.49 7.89
CA SER A 23 -14.20 -15.56 6.75
C SER A 23 -13.14 -14.46 6.91
N GLN A 24 -11.92 -14.82 7.31
CA GLN A 24 -10.79 -13.89 7.44
C GLN A 24 -9.62 -14.39 6.60
N TYR A 25 -9.31 -13.67 5.52
CA TYR A 25 -8.25 -14.02 4.58
C TYR A 25 -7.13 -13.00 4.70
N ALA A 26 -5.97 -13.44 5.20
CA ALA A 26 -4.82 -12.58 5.45
C ALA A 26 -3.90 -12.49 4.23
N PHE A 27 -3.52 -11.28 3.86
CA PHE A 27 -2.58 -10.99 2.78
C PHE A 27 -1.44 -10.13 3.30
N ALA A 28 -0.21 -10.50 2.94
CA ALA A 28 0.93 -9.59 3.01
C ALA A 28 1.07 -8.87 1.67
N TYR A 29 1.51 -7.62 1.71
CA TYR A 29 1.94 -6.90 0.53
C TYR A 29 3.27 -6.19 0.78
N THR A 30 4.11 -6.13 -0.24
CA THR A 30 5.34 -5.33 -0.28
C THR A 30 5.17 -4.27 -1.34
N ILE A 31 5.42 -3.01 -0.98
CA ILE A 31 5.31 -1.87 -1.88
C ILE A 31 6.68 -1.21 -2.00
N THR A 32 7.14 -1.04 -3.24
CA THR A 32 8.34 -0.30 -3.60
C THR A 32 7.93 1.01 -4.26
N ILE A 33 8.31 2.13 -3.66
CA ILE A 33 8.04 3.48 -4.14
C ILE A 33 9.35 4.05 -4.70
N THR A 34 9.40 4.32 -5.99
CA THR A 34 10.59 4.83 -6.67
C THR A 34 10.35 6.22 -7.22
N ASN A 35 11.22 7.17 -6.87
CA ASN A 35 11.19 8.50 -7.47
C ASN A 35 11.91 8.49 -8.82
N GLN A 36 11.16 8.40 -9.90
CA GLN A 36 11.65 8.53 -11.28
C GLN A 36 11.56 9.98 -11.81
N GLY A 37 11.29 10.94 -10.92
CA GLY A 37 11.21 12.36 -11.23
C GLY A 37 12.58 13.03 -11.24
N GLU A 38 12.57 14.36 -11.37
CA GLU A 38 13.78 15.20 -11.43
C GLU A 38 13.98 16.02 -10.15
N SER A 39 12.99 16.03 -9.24
CA SER A 39 13.08 16.66 -7.92
C SER A 39 12.84 15.64 -6.82
N GLY A 40 13.39 15.90 -5.62
CA GLY A 40 13.06 15.12 -4.43
C GLY A 40 11.57 15.19 -4.09
N ALA A 41 11.07 14.16 -3.40
CA ALA A 41 9.69 14.07 -2.96
C ALA A 41 9.60 13.35 -1.62
N GLN A 42 8.68 13.79 -0.78
CA GLN A 42 8.46 13.30 0.58
C GLN A 42 7.05 12.72 0.69
N LEU A 43 6.94 11.46 1.08
CA LEU A 43 5.66 10.84 1.40
C LEU A 43 5.18 11.33 2.76
N ARG A 44 3.93 11.83 2.83
CA ARG A 44 3.30 12.36 4.05
C ARG A 44 2.11 11.56 4.52
N THR A 45 1.25 11.12 3.60
CA THR A 45 0.02 10.41 3.95
C THR A 45 -0.24 9.25 3.01
N ARG A 46 -1.08 8.32 3.46
CA ARG A 46 -1.64 7.23 2.67
C ARG A 46 -3.15 7.18 2.84
N ARG A 47 -3.84 6.78 1.77
CA ARG A 47 -5.27 6.48 1.77
C ARG A 47 -5.48 5.20 0.97
N TRP A 48 -6.15 4.23 1.55
CA TRP A 48 -6.51 2.96 0.93
C TRP A 48 -8.00 2.71 1.00
N LEU A 49 -8.55 2.18 -0.08
CA LEU A 49 -9.89 1.61 -0.18
C LEU A 49 -9.71 0.11 -0.40
N ILE A 50 -10.11 -0.68 0.58
CA ILE A 50 -10.06 -2.13 0.57
C ILE A 50 -11.47 -2.62 0.29
N GLN A 51 -11.67 -3.33 -0.81
CA GLN A 51 -12.98 -3.80 -1.24
C GLN A 51 -12.98 -5.32 -1.36
N ASP A 52 -13.94 -5.95 -0.69
CA ASP A 52 -14.18 -7.39 -0.78
C ASP A 52 -15.11 -7.74 -1.97
N GLU A 53 -15.35 -9.03 -2.21
CA GLU A 53 -16.19 -9.49 -3.33
C GLU A 53 -17.68 -9.15 -3.15
N THR A 54 -18.13 -8.89 -1.91
CA THR A 54 -19.51 -8.48 -1.63
C THR A 54 -19.77 -7.02 -2.00
N GLY A 55 -18.70 -6.26 -2.25
CA GLY A 55 -18.75 -4.83 -2.49
C GLY A 55 -18.63 -3.99 -1.23
N GLN A 56 -18.40 -4.60 -0.07
CA GLN A 56 -18.09 -3.87 1.16
C GLN A 56 -16.73 -3.18 1.01
N VAL A 57 -16.66 -1.91 1.39
CA VAL A 57 -15.44 -1.09 1.30
C VAL A 57 -15.03 -0.63 2.70
N GLU A 58 -13.78 -0.90 3.06
CA GLU A 58 -13.12 -0.30 4.21
C GLU A 58 -12.16 0.80 3.73
N GLU A 59 -12.17 1.94 4.42
CA GLU A 59 -11.26 3.05 4.15
C GLU A 59 -10.22 3.17 5.27
N VAL A 60 -8.94 3.15 4.89
CA VAL A 60 -7.81 3.33 5.80
C VAL A 60 -7.06 4.59 5.42
N VAL A 61 -6.98 5.56 6.34
CA VAL A 61 -6.23 6.81 6.17
C VAL A 61 -5.20 6.92 7.29
N GLY A 62 -4.00 7.40 6.95
CA GLY A 62 -2.98 7.65 7.97
C GLY A 62 -1.76 8.40 7.46
N GLU A 63 -0.92 8.80 8.41
CA GLU A 63 0.36 9.44 8.12
C GLU A 63 1.45 8.43 7.79
N GLY A 64 2.27 8.77 6.79
CA GLY A 64 3.41 7.97 6.39
C GLY A 64 3.04 6.58 5.86
N VAL A 65 3.98 5.66 6.00
CA VAL A 65 3.87 4.21 5.78
C VAL A 65 4.71 3.53 6.86
N VAL A 66 4.21 2.48 7.51
CA VAL A 66 4.92 1.74 8.57
C VAL A 66 5.61 2.63 9.65
N GLY A 67 4.97 3.75 10.01
CA GLY A 67 5.51 4.72 10.98
C GLY A 67 6.59 5.66 10.43
N GLN A 68 6.85 5.63 9.13
CA GLN A 68 7.87 6.42 8.46
C GLN A 68 7.26 7.37 7.41
N GLN A 69 7.89 8.52 7.23
CA GLN A 69 7.63 9.43 6.13
C GLN A 69 8.95 9.49 5.33
N PRO A 70 9.14 8.66 4.28
CA PRO A 70 10.37 8.66 3.51
C PRO A 70 10.51 9.88 2.61
N TYR A 71 11.70 10.46 2.59
CA TYR A 71 12.16 11.39 1.57
C TYR A 71 12.88 10.59 0.48
N LEU A 72 12.55 10.84 -0.78
CA LEU A 72 13.13 10.17 -1.95
C LEU A 72 13.77 11.20 -2.87
N SER A 73 15.09 11.17 -3.00
CA SER A 73 15.81 11.88 -4.05
C SER A 73 15.53 11.25 -5.42
N PRO A 74 15.78 11.96 -6.53
CA PRO A 74 15.68 11.36 -7.87
C PRO A 74 16.48 10.06 -7.99
N GLY A 75 15.82 9.00 -8.43
CA GLY A 75 16.37 7.64 -8.55
C GLY A 75 16.28 6.78 -7.29
N GLU A 76 15.97 7.35 -6.13
CA GLU A 76 15.86 6.58 -4.89
C GLU A 76 14.55 5.79 -4.80
N SER A 77 14.61 4.67 -4.09
CA SER A 77 13.47 3.81 -3.81
C SER A 77 13.34 3.56 -2.32
N PHE A 78 12.11 3.47 -1.85
CA PHE A 78 11.76 3.04 -0.50
C PHE A 78 10.82 1.85 -0.58
N GLU A 79 11.18 0.78 0.13
CA GLU A 79 10.40 -0.45 0.18
C GLU A 79 9.85 -0.67 1.59
N TYR A 80 8.61 -1.12 1.68
CA TYR A 80 8.03 -1.57 2.94
C TYR A 80 7.02 -2.69 2.73
N SER A 81 6.84 -3.50 3.77
CA SER A 81 5.82 -4.54 3.80
C SER A 81 4.79 -4.27 4.88
N SER A 82 3.55 -4.65 4.64
CA SER A 82 2.46 -4.63 5.61
C SER A 82 1.42 -5.71 5.25
N GLY A 83 0.25 -5.68 5.87
CA GLY A 83 -0.79 -6.68 5.62
C GLY A 83 -2.20 -6.12 5.72
N ALA A 84 -3.15 -6.87 5.19
CA ALA A 84 -4.57 -6.62 5.26
C ALA A 84 -5.33 -7.94 5.46
N ILE A 85 -6.47 -7.86 6.15
CA ILE A 85 -7.44 -8.96 6.25
C ILE A 85 -8.62 -8.58 5.37
N ILE A 86 -9.07 -9.50 4.52
CA ILE A 86 -10.25 -9.34 3.67
C ILE A 86 -11.26 -10.43 4.06
N ASN A 87 -12.56 -10.11 4.01
CA ASN A 87 -13.60 -11.04 4.46
C ASN A 87 -13.99 -12.10 3.41
N THR A 88 -13.40 -12.05 2.23
CA THR A 88 -13.64 -12.95 1.09
C THR A 88 -12.33 -13.48 0.53
N GLU A 89 -12.39 -14.59 -0.22
CA GLU A 89 -11.21 -15.27 -0.76
C GLU A 89 -10.36 -14.37 -1.65
N THR A 90 -10.98 -13.48 -2.42
CA THR A 90 -10.29 -12.43 -3.15
C THR A 90 -10.84 -11.05 -2.77
N GLY A 91 -10.15 -10.01 -3.22
CA GLY A 91 -10.54 -8.62 -3.01
C GLY A 91 -9.60 -7.68 -3.76
N SER A 92 -9.80 -6.39 -3.59
CA SER A 92 -8.96 -5.36 -4.21
C SER A 92 -8.58 -4.27 -3.23
N MET A 93 -7.38 -3.73 -3.40
CA MET A 93 -6.92 -2.54 -2.70
C MET A 93 -6.53 -1.48 -3.73
N LYS A 94 -7.03 -0.26 -3.55
CA LYS A 94 -6.67 0.89 -4.38
C LYS A 94 -6.52 2.12 -3.51
N GLY A 95 -5.64 3.04 -3.89
CA GLY A 95 -5.33 4.15 -3.01
C GLY A 95 -4.38 5.17 -3.62
N SER A 96 -3.90 6.05 -2.76
CA SER A 96 -3.00 7.13 -3.12
C SER A 96 -2.07 7.49 -1.96
N TYR A 97 -0.86 7.93 -2.31
CA TYR A 97 0.03 8.60 -1.38
C TYR A 97 -0.05 10.12 -1.56
N GLY A 98 -0.05 10.84 -0.44
CA GLY A 98 0.18 12.27 -0.42
C GLY A 98 1.69 12.55 -0.46
N MET A 99 2.17 13.09 -1.58
CA MET A 99 3.57 13.47 -1.78
C MET A 99 3.72 14.99 -1.73
N ILE A 100 4.82 15.48 -1.16
CA ILE A 100 5.23 16.90 -1.23
C ILE A 100 6.63 17.00 -1.85
N ASN A 101 6.89 18.03 -2.66
CA ASN A 101 8.17 18.29 -3.32
C ASN A 101 8.81 19.57 -2.81
#